data_AF-A0A521ZSU1-F1
#
_entry.id   AF-A0A521ZSU1-F1
#
_cell.length_a   1.000
_cell.length_b   1.000
_cell.length_c   1.000
_cell.angle_alpha   90.00
_cell.angle_beta   90.00
_cell.angle_gamma   90.00
#
_symmetry.space_group_name_H-M   'P 1'
#
loop_
_entity.id
_entity.type
_entity.pdbx_description
1 polymer ?
#
loop_
_entity_poly.entity_id
_entity_poly.type
_entity_poly.pdbx_seq_one_letter_code
_entity_poly.pdbx_strand_id
1 'polypeptide(L)'
;MIPHNWHTYDQYGYALVAIVGTFAAVALIQWVIQHSRWADWARTLHGVAPPFINIIGVLFGLTLAFLANDTWSAHDRAMQAVYREADALQSLHTLAS
;
A
#
# COMPACT_ATOMS: atom_id res chain seq x y z
N MET A 1 -17.19 20.85 25.73
CA MET A 1 -16.30 19.67 25.67
C MET A 1 -16.81 18.77 24.55
N ILE A 2 -16.24 18.89 23.34
CA ILE A 2 -16.62 18.05 22.20
C ILE A 2 -15.78 16.76 22.28
N PRO A 3 -16.39 15.57 22.19
CA PRO A 3 -15.70 14.32 22.49
C PRO A 3 -14.68 13.97 21.40
N HIS A 4 -13.45 13.65 21.81
CA HIS A 4 -12.26 13.37 21.02
C HIS A 4 -12.27 11.94 20.41
N ASN A 5 -13.43 11.48 19.95
CA ASN A 5 -13.68 10.05 19.65
C ASN A 5 -13.57 9.73 18.15
N TRP A 6 -13.42 10.76 17.30
CA TRP A 6 -13.40 10.61 15.84
C TRP A 6 -12.17 9.85 15.34
N HIS A 7 -11.02 10.04 15.98
CA HIS A 7 -9.75 9.43 15.55
C HIS A 7 -9.70 7.91 15.79
N THR A 8 -10.44 7.43 16.81
CA THR A 8 -10.50 6.00 17.13
C THR A 8 -11.45 5.26 16.18
N TYR A 9 -12.53 5.90 15.73
CA TYR A 9 -13.49 5.30 14.80
C TYR A 9 -12.87 5.08 13.41
N ASP A 10 -12.03 6.02 12.97
CA ASP A 10 -11.31 5.94 11.69
C ASP A 10 -10.34 4.75 11.69
N GLN A 11 -9.67 4.49 12.81
CA GLN A 11 -8.69 3.41 12.98
C GLN A 11 -9.31 2.01 12.87
N TYR A 12 -10.51 1.81 13.43
CA TYR A 12 -11.26 0.55 13.26
C TYR A 12 -11.78 0.38 11.84
N GLY A 13 -12.15 1.47 11.17
CA GLY A 13 -12.53 1.47 9.75
C GLY A 13 -11.38 1.02 8.85
N TYR A 14 -10.20 1.62 9.00
CA TYR A 14 -9.00 1.22 8.25
C TYR A 14 -8.57 -0.21 8.58
N ALA A 15 -8.67 -0.64 9.84
CA ALA A 15 -8.37 -2.03 10.22
C ALA A 15 -9.32 -3.03 9.56
N LEU A 16 -10.62 -2.72 9.51
CA LEU A 16 -11.62 -3.59 8.87
C LEU A 16 -11.41 -3.65 7.35
N VAL A 17 -11.12 -2.52 6.71
CA VAL A 17 -10.78 -2.46 5.28
C VAL A 17 -9.49 -3.23 4.99
N ALA A 18 -8.48 -3.13 5.85
CA ALA A 18 -7.22 -3.87 5.67
C ALA A 18 -7.44 -5.39 5.80
N ILE A 19 -8.22 -5.84 6.78
CA ILE A 19 -8.55 -7.25 6.97
C ILE A 19 -9.36 -7.76 5.78
N VAL A 20 -10.47 -7.10 5.44
CA VAL A 20 -11.35 -7.49 4.34
C VAL A 20 -10.61 -7.43 3.00
N GLY A 21 -9.79 -6.40 2.78
CA GLY A 21 -8.96 -6.24 1.59
C GLY A 21 -7.92 -7.35 1.45
N THR A 22 -7.29 -7.78 2.56
CA THR A 22 -6.35 -8.90 2.56
C THR A 22 -7.04 -10.21 2.20
N PHE A 23 -8.18 -10.50 2.84
CA PHE A 23 -8.97 -11.69 2.53
C PHE A 23 -9.47 -11.70 1.09
N ALA A 24 -9.93 -10.54 0.58
CA ALA A 24 -10.35 -10.39 -0.80
C ALA A 24 -9.19 -10.61 -1.78
N ALA A 25 -8.01 -10.04 -1.53
CA ALA A 25 -6.83 -10.22 -2.36
C ALA A 25 -6.38 -11.69 -2.41
N VAL A 26 -6.34 -12.36 -1.26
CA VAL A 26 -6.01 -13.79 -1.17
C VAL A 26 -7.02 -14.63 -1.94
N ALA A 27 -8.33 -14.35 -1.78
CA ALA A 27 -9.39 -15.05 -2.50
C ALA A 27 -9.30 -14.84 -4.02
N LEU A 28 -8.95 -13.63 -4.46
CA LEU A 28 -8.81 -13.28 -5.88
C LEU A 28 -7.59 -13.98 -6.49
N ILE A 29 -6.45 -14.00 -5.80
CA ILE A 29 -5.25 -14.75 -6.23
C ILE A 29 -5.55 -16.25 -6.30
N GLN A 30 -6.19 -16.80 -5.27
CA GLN A 30 -6.62 -18.20 -5.23
C GLN A 30 -7.57 -18.54 -6.38
N TRP A 31 -8.55 -17.69 -6.67
CA TRP A 31 -9.49 -17.87 -7.76
C TRP A 31 -8.81 -17.79 -9.13
N VAL A 32 -7.87 -16.86 -9.33
CA VAL A 32 -7.08 -16.75 -10.55
C VAL A 32 -6.23 -18.00 -10.78
N ILE A 33 -5.62 -18.56 -9.73
CA ILE A 33 -4.78 -19.76 -9.82
C ILE A 33 -5.62 -21.02 -10.06
N GLN A 34 -6.72 -21.19 -9.33
CA GLN A 34 -7.49 -22.45 -9.34
C GLN A 34 -8.61 -22.51 -10.39
N HIS A 35 -9.22 -21.38 -10.74
CA HIS A 35 -10.43 -21.34 -11.58
C HIS A 35 -10.19 -20.82 -12.99
N SER A 36 -8.95 -20.42 -13.32
CA SER A 36 -8.63 -19.96 -14.67
C SER A 36 -8.78 -21.11 -15.66
N ARG A 37 -9.73 -20.95 -16.60
CA ARG A 37 -10.07 -21.86 -17.73
C ARG A 37 -8.91 -22.10 -18.71
N TRP A 38 -7.73 -21.56 -18.41
CA TRP A 38 -6.50 -21.67 -19.18
C TRP A 38 -5.54 -22.69 -18.57
N ALA A 39 -5.93 -23.42 -17.52
CA ALA A 39 -5.11 -24.43 -16.83
C ALA A 39 -4.61 -25.57 -17.75
N ASP A 40 -5.36 -25.92 -18.81
CA ASP A 40 -4.92 -26.89 -19.82
C ASP A 40 -3.85 -26.31 -20.76
N TRP A 41 -3.96 -25.04 -21.13
CA TRP A 41 -2.97 -24.33 -21.94
C TRP A 41 -1.71 -23.96 -21.13
N ALA A 42 -1.87 -23.54 -19.87
CA ALA A 42 -0.79 -23.31 -18.92
C ALA A 42 0.03 -24.59 -18.65
N ARG A 43 -0.61 -25.77 -18.69
CA ARG A 43 0.07 -27.07 -18.61
C ARG A 43 1.03 -27.33 -19.79
N THR A 44 0.79 -26.75 -20.96
CA THR A 44 1.75 -26.84 -22.08
C THR A 44 2.97 -25.93 -21.90
N LEU A 45 2.83 -24.89 -21.06
CA LEU A 45 3.89 -23.95 -20.71
C LEU A 45 4.64 -24.37 -19.43
N HIS A 46 4.15 -25.36 -18.69
CA HIS A 46 4.69 -25.80 -17.38
C HIS A 46 6.17 -26.24 -17.40
N GLY A 47 6.73 -26.61 -18.55
CA GLY A 47 8.14 -26.98 -18.66
C GLY A 47 9.11 -25.81 -18.80
N VAL A 48 8.63 -24.66 -19.27
CA VAL A 48 9.47 -23.50 -19.64
C VAL A 48 9.06 -22.22 -18.91
N ALA A 49 7.77 -22.03 -18.65
CA ALA A 49 7.24 -20.83 -18.00
C ALA A 49 7.58 -20.68 -16.51
N PRO A 50 7.70 -21.74 -15.66
CA PRO A 50 7.96 -21.53 -14.23
C PRO A 50 9.27 -20.77 -13.93
N PRO A 51 10.41 -21.05 -14.60
CA PRO A 51 11.63 -20.27 -14.43
C PRO A 51 11.48 -18.79 -14.84
N PHE A 52 10.82 -18.50 -15.96
CA PHE A 52 10.68 -17.12 -16.47
C PHE A 52 9.69 -16.28 -15.67
N ILE A 53 8.57 -16.88 -15.25
CA ILE A 53 7.58 -16.23 -14.39
C ILE A 53 8.22 -15.86 -13.05
N ASN A 54 9.12 -16.69 -12.52
CA ASN A 54 9.83 -16.38 -11.29
C ASN A 54 10.69 -15.11 -11.42
N ILE A 55 11.44 -14.98 -12.53
CA ILE A 55 12.27 -13.80 -12.80
C ILE A 55 11.39 -12.54 -12.96
N ILE A 56 10.32 -12.63 -13.76
CA ILE A 56 9.41 -11.49 -13.94
C ILE A 56 8.71 -11.12 -12.63
N GLY A 57 8.31 -12.12 -11.83
CA GLY A 57 7.72 -11.91 -10.51
C GLY A 57 8.66 -11.20 -9.55
N VAL A 58 9.94 -11.59 -9.53
CA VAL A 58 10.98 -10.92 -8.73
C VAL A 58 11.20 -9.48 -9.21
N LEU A 59 11.35 -9.25 -10.52
CA LEU A 59 11.54 -7.90 -11.07
C LEU A 59 10.34 -7.00 -10.79
N PHE A 60 9.13 -7.53 -10.96
CA PHE A 60 7.90 -6.82 -10.63
C PHE A 60 7.83 -6.50 -9.15
N GLY A 61 8.10 -7.47 -8.26
CA GLY A 61 8.12 -7.27 -6.81
C GLY A 61 9.15 -6.23 -6.37
N LEU A 62 10.35 -6.25 -6.96
CA LEU A 62 11.40 -5.27 -6.67
C LEU A 62 11.01 -3.86 -7.14
N THR A 63 10.41 -3.76 -8.33
CA THR A 63 9.88 -2.49 -8.86
C THR A 63 8.78 -1.94 -7.95
N LEU A 64 7.89 -2.81 -7.47
CA LEU A 64 6.82 -2.43 -6.55
C LEU A 64 7.38 -1.98 -5.19
N ALA A 65 8.45 -2.64 -4.71
CA ALA A 65 9.15 -2.25 -3.49
C ALA A 65 9.81 -0.87 -3.63
N PHE A 66 10.47 -0.58 -4.76
CA PHE A 66 11.02 0.75 -5.03
C PHE A 66 9.93 1.81 -5.16
N LEU A 67 8.86 1.53 -5.90
CA LEU A 67 7.73 2.44 -6.04
C LEU A 67 7.10 2.78 -4.69
N ALA A 68 6.91 1.79 -3.83
CA ALA A 68 6.41 1.99 -2.47
C ALA A 68 7.39 2.85 -1.67
N ASN A 69 8.67 2.51 -1.65
CA ASN A 69 9.70 3.27 -0.95
C ASN A 69 9.75 4.74 -1.40
N ASP A 70 9.68 4.99 -2.71
CA ASP A 70 9.72 6.33 -3.27
C ASP A 70 8.47 7.13 -2.90
N THR A 71 7.29 6.52 -2.99
CA THR A 71 6.02 7.16 -2.64
C THR A 71 5.96 7.50 -1.15
N TRP A 72 6.36 6.58 -0.28
CA TRP A 72 6.39 6.82 1.17
C TRP A 72 7.45 7.84 1.57
N SER A 73 8.65 7.81 0.96
CA SER A 73 9.69 8.80 1.25
C SER A 73 9.31 10.20 0.77
N ALA A 74 8.62 10.32 -0.36
CA ALA A 74 8.11 11.59 -0.86
C ALA A 74 7.00 12.14 0.05
N HIS A 75 6.11 11.27 0.53
CA HIS A 75 5.07 11.62 1.48
C HIS A 75 5.65 12.12 2.82
N ASP A 76 6.66 11.44 3.37
CA ASP A 76 7.33 11.85 4.62
C ASP A 76 7.99 13.24 4.49
N ARG A 77 8.70 13.49 3.38
CA ARG A 77 9.29 14.81 3.10
C ARG A 77 8.25 15.93 3.01
N ALA A 78 7.09 15.65 2.40
CA ALA A 78 6.00 16.61 2.32
C ALA A 78 5.44 16.94 3.71
N MET A 79 5.22 15.93 4.56
CA MET A 79 4.76 16.13 5.93
C MET A 79 5.74 16.95 6.77
N GLN A 80 7.04 16.67 6.65
CA GLN A 80 8.07 17.46 7.35
C GLN A 80 8.13 18.93 6.88
N ALA A 81 7.81 19.22 5.61
CA ALA A 81 7.72 20.59 5.13
C ALA A 81 6.51 21.31 5.74
N VAL A 82 5.35 20.65 5.76
CA VAL A 82 4.12 21.18 6.39
C VAL A 82 4.34 21.51 7.87
N TYR A 83 4.99 20.61 8.62
CA TYR A 83 5.29 20.87 10.03
C TYR A 83 6.21 22.07 10.22
N ARG A 84 7.25 22.22 9.38
CA ARG A 84 8.14 23.38 9.44
C ARG A 84 7.42 24.69 9.12
N GLU A 85 6.50 24.68 8.15
CA GLU A 85 5.68 25.86 7.86
C GLU A 85 4.76 26.20 9.03
N ALA A 86 4.12 25.20 9.63
CA ALA A 86 3.28 25.40 10.81
C ALA A 86 4.08 25.97 12.00
N ASP A 87 5.27 25.44 12.27
CA ASP A 87 6.16 25.93 13.33
C ASP A 87 6.61 27.38 13.06
N ALA A 88 6.93 27.72 11.81
CA ALA A 88 7.29 29.08 11.44
C ALA A 88 6.12 30.06 11.66
N LEU A 89 4.90 29.68 11.26
CA LEU A 89 3.70 30.48 11.49
C LEU A 89 3.39 30.62 12.98
N GLN A 90 3.53 29.56 13.76
CA GLN A 90 3.38 29.56 15.21
C GLN A 90 4.39 30.52 15.85
N SER A 91 5.65 30.48 15.42
CA SER A 91 6.71 31.36 15.95
C SER A 91 6.40 32.84 15.70
N LEU A 92 5.93 33.19 14.49
CA LEU A 92 5.51 34.54 14.15
C LEU A 92 4.33 35.00 15.00
N HIS A 93 3.36 34.11 15.25
CA HIS A 93 2.24 34.43 16.13
C HIS A 93 2.70 34.72 17.57
N THR A 94 3.61 33.91 18.12
CA THR A 94 4.15 34.13 19.47
C THR A 94 5.00 35.39 19.60
N LEU A 95 5.64 35.84 18.52
CA LEU A 95 6.41 37.08 18.49
C LEU A 95 5.53 38.32 18.36
N ALA A 96 4.31 38.17 17.83
CA ALA A 96 3.36 39.26 17.62
C ALA A 96 2.43 39.53 18.82
N SER A 97 2.39 38.62 19.80
CA SER A 97 1.62 38.72 21.05
C SER A 97 2.44 39.30 22.19
#